data_AF-A0A6S6T5L8-F1
#
_entry.id   AF-A0A6S6T5L8-F1
#
_cell.length_a   1.000
_cell.length_b   1.000
_cell.length_c   1.000
_cell.angle_alpha   90.00
_cell.angle_beta   90.00
_cell.angle_gamma   90.00
#
_symmetry.space_group_name_H-M   'P 1'
#
loop_
_entity.id
_entity.type
_entity.pdbx_description
1 polymer ?
#
loop_
_entity_poly.entity_id
_entity_poly.type
_entity_poly.pdbx_seq_one_letter_code
_entity_poly.pdbx_strand_id
1 'polypeptide(L)'
;MFKVPDLTRELRVDSRGQITFPLIGSIRARGMKPAQLERVIAQKLEQTYMNNPQVTVVVKESVQNRVTVEGAVKKAGIFPVAGDMTVLQAIALAGGLEANADVHRAILLRKNTRGQVSQQPIDLAAIREGRMQDLALLQDDRIVVQEGTYNRFTVDGTVASPGIFQLQPGMTFMQAVAMAGGVTELADKEQANLFRRDRNGSFRRYAVNLQAIREGRAPDPLLERDDRIVMVESRTKTFLRDASTLVSPLSLFK
;
A
#
# COMPACT_ATOMS: atom_id res chain seq x y z
N MET A 1 24.85 18.34 39.32
CA MET A 1 25.67 17.93 40.48
C MET A 1 26.01 19.16 41.31
N PHE A 2 25.73 19.17 42.62
CA PHE A 2 26.06 20.32 43.48
C PHE A 2 27.58 20.38 43.72
N LYS A 3 28.17 21.54 43.37
CA LYS A 3 29.57 22.00 43.55
C LYS A 3 30.54 21.98 42.37
N VAL A 4 30.15 21.64 41.14
CA VAL A 4 30.87 22.09 39.92
C VAL A 4 29.87 22.34 38.77
N PRO A 5 29.39 23.58 38.57
CA PRO A 5 28.44 23.91 37.49
C PRO A 5 28.95 23.57 36.08
N ASP A 6 30.27 23.56 35.87
CA ASP A 6 30.87 23.55 34.53
C ASP A 6 30.90 22.18 33.83
N LEU A 7 30.68 21.08 34.57
CA LEU A 7 30.79 19.70 34.06
C LEU A 7 29.45 18.99 33.84
N THR A 8 28.34 19.65 34.13
CA THR A 8 27.02 19.14 33.71
C THR A 8 26.82 19.47 32.24
N ARG A 9 26.84 18.48 31.35
CA ARG A 9 26.76 18.67 29.89
C ARG A 9 25.86 17.67 29.21
N GLU A 10 25.26 18.14 28.13
CA GLU A 10 24.56 17.31 27.16
C GLU A 10 25.54 16.88 26.09
N LEU A 11 25.78 15.56 26.01
CA LEU A 11 26.74 14.98 25.10
C LEU A 11 26.04 14.06 24.11
N ARG A 12 26.37 14.21 22.84
CA ARG A 12 25.82 13.38 21.76
C ARG A 12 26.79 12.24 21.44
N VAL A 13 26.23 11.06 21.17
CA VAL A 13 27.02 9.94 20.64
C VAL A 13 27.29 10.18 19.16
N ASP A 14 28.55 10.15 18.77
CA ASP A 14 28.99 10.36 17.39
C ASP A 14 28.76 9.12 16.49
N SER A 15 29.07 9.24 15.19
CA SER A 15 28.94 8.15 14.22
C SER A 15 29.85 6.94 14.52
N ARG A 16 30.93 7.13 15.27
CA ARG A 16 31.83 6.07 15.74
C ARG A 16 31.33 5.41 17.04
N GLY A 17 30.25 5.92 17.63
CA GLY A 17 29.67 5.40 18.86
C GLY A 17 30.36 5.91 20.12
N GLN A 18 31.02 7.05 20.06
CA GLN A 18 31.77 7.66 21.15
C GLN A 18 31.12 8.96 21.62
N ILE A 19 31.37 9.33 22.88
CA ILE A 19 31.06 10.66 23.43
C ILE A 19 32.38 11.38 23.68
N THR A 20 32.40 12.70 23.50
CA THR A 20 33.55 13.53 23.85
C THR A 20 33.26 14.24 25.16
N PHE A 21 34.02 13.93 26.21
CA PHE A 21 33.86 14.52 27.53
C PHE A 21 35.07 15.45 27.82
N PRO A 22 34.86 16.67 28.37
CA PRO A 22 35.96 17.56 28.73
C PRO A 22 37.00 16.87 29.63
N LEU A 23 38.28 17.21 29.48
CA LEU A 23 39.41 16.67 30.26
C LEU A 23 39.80 15.22 29.92
N ILE A 24 38.83 14.32 29.71
CA ILE A 24 39.10 12.87 29.52
C ILE A 24 38.91 12.37 28.08
N GLY A 25 38.57 13.27 27.16
CA GLY A 25 38.53 13.02 25.72
C GLY A 25 37.39 12.12 25.27
N SER A 26 37.63 11.35 24.21
CA SER A 26 36.61 10.46 23.62
C SER A 26 36.48 9.15 24.39
N ILE A 27 35.24 8.76 24.67
CA ILE A 27 34.87 7.55 25.43
C ILE A 27 33.86 6.77 24.61
N ARG A 28 34.07 5.46 24.47
CA ARG A 28 33.12 4.58 23.77
C ARG A 28 31.83 4.46 24.59
N ALA A 29 30.69 4.84 24.00
CA ALA A 29 29.37 4.69 24.60
C ALA A 29 28.55 3.57 23.95
N ARG A 30 28.84 3.21 22.69
CA ARG A 30 28.12 2.16 21.95
C ARG A 30 28.21 0.82 22.66
N GLY A 31 27.02 0.26 22.96
CA GLY A 31 26.87 -1.04 23.61
C GLY A 31 26.94 -1.00 25.14
N MET A 32 27.14 0.18 25.75
CA MET A 32 27.16 0.33 27.20
C MET A 32 25.80 0.74 27.75
N LYS A 33 25.44 0.22 28.92
CA LYS A 33 24.34 0.76 29.74
C LYS A 33 24.80 2.09 30.40
N PRO A 34 23.88 3.01 30.73
CA PRO A 34 24.23 4.28 31.39
C PRO A 34 25.11 4.09 32.63
N ALA A 35 24.76 3.13 33.50
CA ALA A 35 25.54 2.80 34.70
C ALA A 35 26.97 2.29 34.41
N GLN A 36 27.20 1.67 33.26
CA GLN A 36 28.56 1.27 32.85
C GLN A 36 29.36 2.48 32.39
N LEU A 37 28.73 3.37 31.63
CA LEU A 37 29.34 4.60 31.15
C LEU A 37 29.68 5.56 32.30
N GLU A 38 28.83 5.65 33.32
CA GLU A 38 29.10 6.37 34.58
C GLU A 38 30.41 5.93 35.22
N ARG A 39 30.60 4.61 35.41
CA ARG A 39 31.82 4.05 36.03
C ARG A 39 33.06 4.38 35.22
N VAL A 40 32.98 4.29 33.88
CA VAL A 40 34.11 4.59 32.99
C VAL A 40 34.51 6.06 33.06
N ILE A 41 33.52 6.96 33.09
CA ILE A 41 33.76 8.41 33.22
C ILE A 41 34.36 8.73 34.60
N ALA A 42 33.78 8.16 35.67
CA ALA A 42 34.27 8.36 37.04
C ALA A 42 35.73 7.90 37.19
N GLN A 43 36.07 6.70 36.71
CA GLN A 43 37.44 6.19 36.75
C GLN A 43 38.43 7.07 35.99
N LYS A 44 38.06 7.56 34.79
CA LYS A 44 38.93 8.45 34.00
C LYS A 44 39.13 9.82 34.64
N LEU A 45 38.11 10.37 35.29
CA LEU A 45 38.23 11.63 36.04
C LEU A 45 39.09 11.46 37.29
N GLU A 46 38.96 10.31 37.96
CA GLU A 46 39.66 10.02 39.20
C GLU A 46 41.18 9.90 39.01
N GLN A 47 41.60 9.34 37.86
CA GLN A 47 43.02 9.11 37.57
C GLN A 47 43.86 10.39 37.42
N THR A 48 43.27 11.52 37.04
CA THR A 48 44.07 12.70 36.64
C THR A 48 43.48 14.04 37.08
N TYR A 49 42.18 14.12 37.39
CA TYR A 49 41.51 15.42 37.53
C TYR A 49 40.75 15.61 38.85
N MET A 50 40.28 14.54 39.50
CA MET A 50 39.39 14.63 40.66
C MET A 50 39.65 13.54 41.69
N ASN A 51 39.40 13.82 42.97
CA ASN A 51 39.36 12.78 44.00
C ASN A 51 37.90 12.39 44.27
N ASN A 52 37.56 11.11 44.13
CA ASN A 52 36.20 10.56 44.31
C ASN A 52 35.08 11.28 43.50
N PRO A 53 35.16 11.30 42.15
CA PRO A 53 34.15 11.94 41.31
C PRO A 53 32.83 11.16 41.33
N GLN A 54 31.72 11.85 41.66
CA GLN A 54 30.38 11.26 41.56
C GLN A 54 29.78 11.61 40.18
N VAL A 55 29.45 10.61 39.38
CA VAL A 55 28.99 10.80 37.99
C VAL A 55 27.63 10.18 37.81
N THR A 56 26.72 10.91 37.16
CA THR A 56 25.38 10.42 36.78
C THR A 56 25.19 10.65 35.28
N VAL A 57 24.79 9.61 34.56
CA VAL A 57 24.52 9.63 33.13
C VAL A 57 23.05 9.29 32.92
N VAL A 58 22.33 10.22 32.30
CA VAL A 58 20.93 10.03 31.92
C VAL A 58 20.84 10.16 30.40
N VAL A 59 20.13 9.21 29.77
CA VAL A 59 19.83 9.31 28.35
C VAL A 59 18.76 10.38 28.18
N LYS A 60 19.14 11.55 27.65
CA LYS A 60 18.22 12.66 27.40
C LYS A 60 17.39 12.43 26.13
N GLU A 61 18.06 12.05 25.05
CA GLU A 61 17.44 11.74 23.76
C GLU A 61 18.09 10.47 23.20
N SER A 62 17.27 9.46 22.93
CA SER A 62 17.67 8.35 22.08
C SER A 62 17.31 8.73 20.65
N VAL A 63 18.21 8.50 19.68
CA VAL A 63 17.80 8.47 18.27
C VAL A 63 16.89 7.26 18.15
N GLN A 64 15.59 7.45 18.40
CA GLN A 64 14.64 6.37 18.33
C GLN A 64 14.73 5.80 16.93
N ASN A 65 14.92 4.49 16.84
CA ASN A 65 14.72 3.77 15.59
C ASN A 65 13.39 4.25 15.04
N ARG A 66 13.33 4.57 13.76
CA ARG A 66 12.13 5.15 13.15
C ARG A 66 11.78 4.40 11.89
N VAL A 67 10.50 4.37 11.61
CA VAL A 67 9.92 3.80 10.39
C VAL A 67 9.03 4.83 9.74
N THR A 68 8.94 4.79 8.43
CA THR A 68 7.98 5.61 7.68
C THR A 68 6.77 4.75 7.34
N VAL A 69 5.58 5.24 7.62
CA VAL A 69 4.32 4.66 7.13
C VAL A 69 3.67 5.68 6.21
N GLU A 70 3.39 5.29 4.97
CA GLU A 70 2.84 6.18 3.94
C GLU A 70 1.84 5.45 3.03
N GLY A 71 1.11 6.22 2.22
CA GLY A 71 0.03 5.72 1.37
C GLY A 71 -1.32 5.72 2.08
N ALA A 72 -2.17 4.73 1.80
CA ALA A 72 -3.57 4.64 2.25
C ALA A 72 -3.72 4.26 3.74
N VAL A 73 -3.18 5.09 4.62
CA VAL A 73 -3.27 5.01 6.09
C VAL A 73 -3.81 6.31 6.65
N LYS A 74 -4.53 6.26 7.78
CA LYS A 74 -5.19 7.48 8.31
C LYS A 74 -4.23 8.60 8.69
N LYS A 75 -3.01 8.25 9.10
CA LYS A 75 -1.95 9.20 9.46
C LYS A 75 -0.63 8.73 8.86
N ALA A 76 -0.30 9.21 7.68
CA ALA A 76 1.03 9.01 7.11
C ALA A 76 2.07 9.82 7.92
N GLY A 77 3.27 9.27 8.08
CA GLY A 77 4.34 9.93 8.82
C GLY A 77 5.48 9.02 9.25
N ILE A 78 6.38 9.61 10.04
CA ILE A 78 7.50 8.91 10.67
C ILE A 78 7.09 8.54 12.08
N PHE A 79 7.21 7.25 12.41
CA PHE A 79 6.84 6.69 13.71
C PHE A 79 8.06 6.10 14.41
N PRO A 80 8.15 6.26 15.74
CA PRO A 80 9.19 5.59 16.51
C PRO A 80 8.94 4.09 16.57
N VAL A 81 10.03 3.33 16.46
CA VAL A 81 10.09 1.88 16.65
C VAL A 81 10.49 1.63 18.10
N ALA A 82 9.61 0.93 18.83
CA ALA A 82 9.88 0.48 20.18
C ALA A 82 9.94 -1.05 20.21
N GLY A 83 11.08 -1.61 20.62
CA GLY A 83 11.27 -3.06 20.70
C GLY A 83 11.08 -3.78 19.36
N ASP A 84 10.47 -4.96 19.41
CA ASP A 84 10.21 -5.83 18.24
C ASP A 84 8.91 -5.44 17.53
N MET A 85 8.81 -4.17 17.13
CA MET A 85 7.62 -3.63 16.50
C MET A 85 7.38 -4.24 15.11
N THR A 86 6.15 -4.61 14.80
CA THR A 86 5.78 -5.25 13.52
C THR A 86 5.09 -4.31 12.53
N VAL A 87 4.87 -4.79 11.29
CA VAL A 87 4.14 -4.04 10.24
C VAL A 87 2.73 -3.68 10.69
N LEU A 88 1.96 -4.63 11.24
CA LEU A 88 0.59 -4.33 11.69
C LEU A 88 0.56 -3.33 12.84
N GLN A 89 1.52 -3.38 13.75
CA GLN A 89 1.65 -2.43 14.84
C GLN A 89 1.97 -1.02 14.33
N ALA A 90 2.83 -0.88 13.31
CA ALA A 90 3.11 0.41 12.68
C ALA A 90 1.89 1.01 12.01
N ILE A 91 1.11 0.20 11.29
CA ILE A 91 -0.15 0.63 10.69
C ILE A 91 -1.16 1.04 11.78
N ALA A 92 -1.17 0.34 12.92
CA ALA A 92 -2.03 0.70 14.06
C ALA A 92 -1.63 2.07 14.66
N LEU A 93 -0.33 2.35 14.82
CA LEU A 93 0.16 3.67 15.25
C LEU A 93 -0.20 4.78 14.25
N ALA A 94 -0.24 4.46 12.95
CA ALA A 94 -0.74 5.34 11.90
C ALA A 94 -2.28 5.52 11.93
N GLY A 95 -2.98 5.00 12.94
CA GLY A 95 -4.44 5.12 13.08
C GLY A 95 -5.24 4.08 12.29
N GLY A 96 -4.56 3.09 11.71
CA GLY A 96 -5.15 2.09 10.82
C GLY A 96 -5.16 2.51 9.36
N LEU A 97 -5.78 1.66 8.55
CA LEU A 97 -5.92 1.84 7.10
C LEU A 97 -7.04 2.85 6.79
N GLU A 98 -6.92 3.54 5.65
CA GLU A 98 -8.04 4.28 5.07
C GLU A 98 -9.09 3.33 4.45
N ALA A 99 -10.29 3.84 4.20
CA ALA A 99 -11.39 3.03 3.66
C ALA A 99 -11.12 2.52 2.22
N ASN A 100 -10.31 3.26 1.46
CA ASN A 100 -9.86 2.91 0.12
C ASN A 100 -8.53 2.14 0.11
N ALA A 101 -7.98 1.70 1.25
CA ALA A 101 -6.69 1.00 1.27
C ALA A 101 -6.76 -0.39 0.64
N ASP A 102 -5.73 -0.76 -0.12
CA ASP A 102 -5.59 -2.12 -0.65
C ASP A 102 -4.86 -3.01 0.35
N VAL A 103 -5.63 -3.80 1.11
CA VAL A 103 -5.08 -4.71 2.12
C VAL A 103 -4.17 -5.79 1.53
N HIS A 104 -4.26 -6.10 0.23
CA HIS A 104 -3.44 -7.12 -0.42
C HIS A 104 -2.17 -6.53 -1.06
N ARG A 105 -2.00 -5.20 -1.06
CA ARG A 105 -0.90 -4.51 -1.75
C ARG A 105 -0.22 -3.50 -0.84
N ALA A 106 0.41 -3.98 0.22
CA ALA A 106 1.42 -3.21 0.92
C ALA A 106 2.83 -3.59 0.42
N ILE A 107 3.78 -2.66 0.55
CA ILE A 107 5.18 -2.88 0.22
C ILE A 107 6.03 -2.45 1.40
N LEU A 108 6.90 -3.34 1.86
CA LEU A 108 7.98 -3.02 2.79
C LEU A 108 9.25 -2.71 1.99
N LEU A 109 9.75 -1.49 2.11
CA LEU A 109 11.03 -1.06 1.57
C LEU A 109 12.06 -1.10 2.69
N ARG A 110 13.07 -1.95 2.52
CA ARG A 110 14.15 -2.13 3.49
C ARG A 110 15.50 -1.88 2.85
N LYS A 111 16.36 -1.10 3.51
CA LYS A 111 17.74 -0.87 3.06
C LYS A 111 18.68 -1.90 3.68
N ASN A 112 19.52 -2.52 2.86
CA ASN A 112 20.59 -3.37 3.36
C ASN A 112 21.84 -2.55 3.77
N THR A 113 22.85 -3.21 4.34
CA THR A 113 24.11 -2.58 4.79
C THR A 113 24.92 -1.92 3.68
N ARG A 114 24.63 -2.23 2.40
CA ARG A 114 25.25 -1.64 1.22
C ARG A 114 24.42 -0.47 0.64
N GLY A 115 23.32 -0.10 1.30
CA GLY A 115 22.42 0.97 0.87
C GLY A 115 21.44 0.60 -0.24
N GLN A 116 21.41 -0.68 -0.67
CA GLN A 116 20.46 -1.14 -1.67
C GLN A 116 19.08 -1.33 -1.03
N VAL A 117 18.04 -0.89 -1.73
CA VAL A 117 16.64 -1.01 -1.27
C VAL A 117 16.05 -2.31 -1.80
N SER A 118 15.66 -3.23 -0.91
CA SER A 118 14.80 -4.37 -1.22
C SER A 118 13.34 -3.98 -1.08
N GLN A 119 12.52 -4.39 -2.05
CA GLN A 119 11.06 -4.26 -1.97
C GLN A 119 10.45 -5.62 -1.67
N GLN A 120 9.72 -5.74 -0.57
CA GLN A 120 9.03 -6.95 -0.19
C GLN A 120 7.52 -6.69 -0.22
N PRO A 121 6.76 -7.34 -1.11
CA PRO A 121 5.30 -7.28 -1.09
C PRO A 121 4.76 -7.89 0.21
N ILE A 122 3.75 -7.25 0.79
CA ILE A 122 3.08 -7.65 2.02
C ILE A 122 1.57 -7.67 1.78
N ASP A 123 0.95 -8.82 2.09
CA ASP A 123 -0.51 -8.95 2.13
C ASP A 123 -0.98 -8.81 3.59
N LEU A 124 -1.53 -7.64 3.91
CA LEU A 124 -1.99 -7.31 5.26
C LEU A 124 -3.19 -8.15 5.70
N ALA A 125 -4.03 -8.59 4.76
CA ALA A 125 -5.14 -9.50 5.05
C ALA A 125 -4.61 -10.90 5.39
N ALA A 126 -3.67 -11.41 4.61
CA ALA A 126 -3.04 -12.70 4.89
C ALA A 126 -2.32 -12.72 6.24
N ILE A 127 -1.69 -11.60 6.67
CA ILE A 127 -1.09 -11.50 8.01
C ILE A 127 -2.16 -11.58 9.10
N ARG A 128 -3.25 -10.81 8.98
CA ARG A 128 -4.34 -10.81 9.96
C ARG A 128 -5.02 -12.17 10.10
N GLU A 129 -5.09 -12.91 9.00
CA GLU A 129 -5.65 -14.26 8.94
C GLU A 129 -4.66 -15.35 9.37
N GLY A 130 -3.41 -14.99 9.69
CA GLY A 130 -2.36 -15.94 10.09
C GLY A 130 -1.79 -16.79 8.95
N ARG A 131 -2.13 -16.47 7.69
CA ARG A 131 -1.59 -17.13 6.48
C ARG A 131 -0.20 -16.60 6.09
N MET A 132 0.19 -15.44 6.62
CA MET A 132 1.50 -14.82 6.43
C MET A 132 2.05 -14.35 7.78
N GLN A 133 3.36 -14.45 7.99
CA GLN A 133 4.01 -13.96 9.20
C GLN A 133 4.05 -12.43 9.21
N ASP A 134 3.73 -11.81 10.36
CA ASP A 134 3.94 -10.37 10.56
C ASP A 134 5.42 -10.08 10.78
N LEU A 135 6.01 -9.24 9.92
CA LEU A 135 7.44 -8.98 9.93
C LEU A 135 7.81 -7.93 10.97
N ALA A 136 8.87 -8.20 11.73
CA ALA A 136 9.50 -7.19 12.58
C ALA A 136 10.16 -6.10 11.72
N LEU A 137 9.96 -4.85 12.12
CA LEU A 137 10.50 -3.68 11.46
C LEU A 137 11.90 -3.35 11.97
N LEU A 138 12.72 -2.89 11.04
CA LEU A 138 14.05 -2.40 11.29
C LEU A 138 14.09 -0.87 11.18
N GLN A 139 15.19 -0.31 11.66
CA GLN A 139 15.45 1.12 11.50
C GLN A 139 15.40 1.52 10.02
N ASP A 140 14.72 2.63 9.75
CA ASP A 140 14.58 3.27 8.43
C ASP A 140 13.80 2.42 7.40
N ASP A 141 13.08 1.38 7.84
CA ASP A 141 12.09 0.71 6.99
C ASP A 141 10.98 1.68 6.59
N ARG A 142 10.46 1.52 5.38
CA ARG A 142 9.27 2.24 4.89
C ARG A 142 8.19 1.26 4.52
N ILE A 143 6.99 1.49 5.04
CA ILE A 143 5.79 0.74 4.71
C ILE A 143 4.93 1.63 3.81
N VAL A 144 4.67 1.17 2.60
CA VAL A 144 3.80 1.84 1.64
C VAL A 144 2.54 1.01 1.46
N VAL A 145 1.41 1.50 1.95
CA VAL A 145 0.10 0.89 1.71
C VAL A 145 -0.47 1.49 0.43
N GLN A 146 -0.67 0.67 -0.60
CA GLN A 146 -1.26 1.18 -1.83
C GLN A 146 -2.73 1.53 -1.59
N GLU A 147 -3.18 2.62 -2.23
CA GLU A 147 -4.61 2.82 -2.41
C GLU A 147 -5.15 1.66 -3.25
N GLY A 148 -6.21 1.05 -2.78
CA GLY A 148 -7.11 0.29 -3.61
C GLY A 148 -7.69 1.28 -4.59
N THR A 149 -7.07 1.40 -5.76
CA THR A 149 -7.76 1.90 -6.95
C THR A 149 -9.06 1.14 -6.93
N TYR A 150 -10.17 1.84 -6.62
CA TYR A 150 -11.46 1.26 -6.23
C TYR A 150 -11.59 -0.08 -6.91
N ASN A 151 -11.77 -1.19 -6.18
CA ASN A 151 -12.11 -2.47 -6.81
C ASN A 151 -13.20 -2.14 -7.82
N ARG A 152 -12.86 -2.08 -9.10
CA ARG A 152 -13.68 -1.45 -10.14
C ARG A 152 -13.53 -2.22 -11.42
N PHE A 153 -14.57 -2.13 -12.21
CA PHE A 153 -14.60 -2.58 -13.58
C PHE A 153 -15.20 -1.47 -14.43
N THR A 154 -14.93 -1.51 -15.73
CA THR A 154 -15.52 -0.58 -16.69
C THR A 154 -16.51 -1.33 -17.56
N VAL A 155 -17.69 -0.76 -17.78
CA VAL A 155 -18.64 -1.23 -18.79
C VAL A 155 -18.78 -0.16 -19.85
N ASP A 156 -18.64 -0.56 -21.11
CA ASP A 156 -18.60 0.33 -22.26
C ASP A 156 -19.32 -0.30 -23.47
N GLY A 157 -19.55 0.50 -24.51
CA GLY A 157 -20.23 0.08 -25.74
C GLY A 157 -21.75 0.14 -25.62
N THR A 158 -22.43 -0.85 -26.20
CA THR A 158 -23.90 -0.92 -26.35
C THR A 158 -24.64 -1.30 -25.06
N VAL A 159 -24.44 -0.52 -24.00
CA VAL A 159 -25.17 -0.61 -22.72
C VAL A 159 -25.96 0.67 -22.44
N ALA A 160 -26.95 0.60 -21.55
CA ALA A 160 -27.79 1.76 -21.24
C ALA A 160 -27.02 2.87 -20.50
N SER A 161 -26.07 2.53 -19.64
CA SER A 161 -25.26 3.48 -18.88
C SER A 161 -23.80 3.02 -18.83
N PRO A 162 -22.98 3.41 -19.82
CA PRO A 162 -21.54 3.17 -19.78
C PRO A 162 -20.88 3.89 -18.61
N GLY A 163 -19.82 3.31 -18.04
CA GLY A 163 -19.11 3.94 -16.94
C GLY A 163 -18.17 3.02 -16.18
N ILE A 164 -17.61 3.59 -15.11
CA ILE A 164 -16.78 2.90 -14.13
C ILE A 164 -17.68 2.53 -12.95
N PHE A 165 -17.64 1.26 -12.56
CA PHE A 165 -18.49 0.71 -11.51
C PHE A 165 -17.64 0.08 -10.41
N GLN A 166 -18.18 0.04 -9.20
CA GLN A 166 -17.53 -0.62 -8.08
C GLN A 166 -17.75 -2.13 -8.14
N LEU A 167 -16.66 -2.89 -8.12
CA LEU A 167 -16.62 -4.35 -8.04
C LEU A 167 -16.84 -4.80 -6.61
N GLN A 168 -17.80 -5.70 -6.42
CA GLN A 168 -18.02 -6.42 -5.17
C GLN A 168 -17.45 -7.84 -5.25
N PRO A 169 -17.01 -8.44 -4.12
CA PRO A 169 -16.52 -9.82 -4.10
C PRO A 169 -17.56 -10.80 -4.68
N GLY A 170 -17.13 -11.66 -5.61
CA GLY A 170 -17.99 -12.66 -6.24
C GLY A 170 -18.92 -12.12 -7.33
N MET A 171 -18.78 -10.84 -7.71
CA MET A 171 -19.60 -10.24 -8.76
C MET A 171 -19.35 -10.88 -10.12
N THR A 172 -20.42 -11.08 -10.90
CA THR A 172 -20.38 -11.73 -12.21
C THR A 172 -20.49 -10.75 -13.38
N PHE A 173 -20.16 -11.21 -14.58
CA PHE A 173 -20.30 -10.45 -15.81
C PHE A 173 -21.74 -9.99 -16.06
N MET A 174 -22.73 -10.87 -15.88
CA MET A 174 -24.13 -10.48 -16.10
C MET A 174 -24.64 -9.48 -15.07
N GLN A 175 -24.17 -9.56 -13.82
CA GLN A 175 -24.48 -8.57 -12.78
C GLN A 175 -23.91 -7.19 -13.14
N ALA A 176 -22.68 -7.13 -13.64
CA ALA A 176 -22.08 -5.88 -14.11
C ALA A 176 -22.86 -5.25 -15.28
N VAL A 177 -23.26 -6.06 -16.27
CA VAL A 177 -24.11 -5.58 -17.37
C VAL A 177 -25.45 -5.07 -16.85
N ALA A 178 -26.05 -5.73 -15.86
CA ALA A 178 -27.28 -5.28 -15.23
C ALA A 178 -27.11 -3.94 -14.48
N MET A 179 -25.98 -3.75 -13.77
CA MET A 179 -25.65 -2.49 -13.11
C MET A 179 -25.49 -1.32 -14.10
N ALA A 180 -25.00 -1.61 -15.31
CA ALA A 180 -24.96 -0.65 -16.41
C ALA A 180 -26.33 -0.40 -17.07
N GLY A 181 -27.42 -0.85 -16.45
CA GLY A 181 -28.79 -0.70 -16.95
C GLY A 181 -29.17 -1.70 -18.06
N GLY A 182 -28.35 -2.74 -18.26
CA GLY A 182 -28.55 -3.73 -19.32
C GLY A 182 -27.98 -3.30 -20.67
N VAL A 183 -28.17 -4.17 -21.67
CA VAL A 183 -27.73 -3.94 -23.06
C VAL A 183 -28.78 -3.16 -23.84
N THR A 184 -28.36 -2.32 -24.78
CA THR A 184 -29.28 -1.63 -25.70
C THR A 184 -29.85 -2.60 -26.74
N GLU A 185 -30.89 -2.17 -27.47
CA GLU A 185 -31.50 -3.00 -28.51
C GLU A 185 -30.52 -3.38 -29.63
N LEU A 186 -29.57 -2.48 -29.92
CA LEU A 186 -28.54 -2.63 -30.95
C LEU A 186 -27.40 -3.56 -30.54
N ALA A 187 -27.34 -3.95 -29.27
CA ALA A 187 -26.28 -4.81 -28.79
C ALA A 187 -26.32 -6.20 -29.42
N ASP A 188 -25.14 -6.74 -29.67
CA ASP A 188 -24.92 -8.15 -29.93
C ASP A 188 -24.99 -8.92 -28.59
N LYS A 189 -25.94 -9.87 -28.49
CA LYS A 189 -26.14 -10.69 -27.28
C LYS A 189 -25.31 -11.97 -27.31
N GLU A 190 -24.76 -12.34 -28.46
CA GLU A 190 -23.92 -13.52 -28.63
C GLU A 190 -22.44 -13.18 -28.49
N GLN A 191 -22.07 -11.92 -28.70
CA GLN A 191 -20.68 -11.46 -28.65
C GLN A 191 -20.50 -10.19 -27.79
N ALA A 192 -19.89 -10.38 -26.64
CA ALA A 192 -19.26 -9.33 -25.85
C ALA A 192 -17.77 -9.62 -25.64
N ASN A 193 -17.00 -8.57 -25.34
CA ASN A 193 -15.58 -8.69 -25.03
C ASN A 193 -15.33 -8.34 -23.56
N LEU A 194 -14.73 -9.28 -22.83
CA LEU A 194 -14.16 -9.04 -21.51
C LEU A 194 -12.64 -8.92 -21.67
N PHE A 195 -12.09 -7.77 -21.31
CA PHE A 195 -10.64 -7.55 -21.27
C PHE A 195 -10.16 -7.65 -19.84
N ARG A 196 -9.26 -8.61 -19.58
CA ARG A 196 -8.67 -8.84 -18.26
C ARG A 196 -7.18 -8.63 -18.29
N ARG A 197 -6.66 -7.91 -17.30
CA ARG A 197 -5.23 -7.66 -17.15
C ARG A 197 -4.53 -8.93 -16.66
N ASP A 198 -3.47 -9.34 -17.33
CA ASP A 198 -2.63 -10.45 -16.90
C ASP A 198 -1.53 -10.00 -15.91
N ARG A 199 -0.74 -10.96 -15.42
CA ARG A 199 0.35 -10.69 -14.45
C ARG A 199 1.48 -9.82 -15.00
N ASN A 200 1.64 -9.72 -16.33
CA ASN A 200 2.66 -8.87 -16.94
C ASN A 200 2.13 -7.45 -17.25
N GLY A 201 0.84 -7.20 -17.01
CA GLY A 201 0.19 -5.92 -17.24
C GLY A 201 -0.50 -5.79 -18.62
N SER A 202 -0.43 -6.81 -19.47
CA SER A 202 -1.12 -6.83 -20.77
C SER A 202 -2.58 -7.24 -20.62
N PHE A 203 -3.45 -6.75 -21.50
CA PHE A 203 -4.86 -7.15 -21.51
C PHE A 203 -5.08 -8.36 -22.44
N ARG A 204 -5.73 -9.40 -21.90
CA ARG A 204 -6.25 -10.54 -22.66
C ARG A 204 -7.74 -10.34 -22.93
N ARG A 205 -8.17 -10.65 -24.16
CA ARG A 205 -9.57 -10.56 -24.59
C ARG A 205 -10.24 -11.94 -24.48
N TYR A 206 -11.37 -11.99 -23.78
CA TYR A 206 -12.26 -13.15 -23.66
C TYR A 206 -13.58 -12.82 -24.34
N ALA A 207 -14.03 -13.68 -25.25
CA ALA A 207 -15.36 -13.57 -25.82
C ALA A 207 -16.40 -14.14 -24.85
N VAL A 208 -17.48 -13.39 -24.61
CA VAL A 208 -18.55 -13.76 -23.68
C VAL A 208 -19.88 -13.75 -24.44
N ASN A 209 -20.64 -14.84 -24.36
CA ASN A 209 -21.95 -14.97 -24.98
C ASN A 209 -23.05 -14.81 -23.91
N LEU A 210 -23.72 -13.65 -23.90
CA LEU A 210 -24.73 -13.32 -22.89
C LEU A 210 -25.97 -14.20 -23.02
N GLN A 211 -26.35 -14.57 -24.25
CA GLN A 211 -27.51 -15.43 -24.49
C GLN A 211 -27.28 -16.83 -23.93
N ALA A 212 -26.11 -17.43 -24.21
CA ALA A 212 -25.75 -18.73 -23.67
C ALA A 212 -25.70 -18.74 -22.15
N ILE A 213 -25.24 -17.64 -21.51
CA ILE A 213 -25.26 -17.51 -20.05
C ILE A 213 -26.70 -17.44 -19.52
N ARG A 214 -27.57 -16.61 -20.11
CA ARG A 214 -28.98 -16.49 -19.69
C ARG A 214 -29.76 -17.80 -19.80
N GLU A 215 -29.45 -18.61 -20.81
CA GLU A 215 -30.08 -19.91 -21.04
C GLU A 215 -29.40 -21.05 -20.26
N GLY A 216 -28.39 -20.74 -19.43
CA GLY A 216 -27.66 -21.74 -18.63
C GLY A 216 -26.75 -22.66 -19.45
N ARG A 217 -26.49 -22.34 -20.72
CA ARG A 217 -25.61 -23.09 -21.63
C ARG A 217 -24.12 -22.75 -21.47
N ALA A 218 -23.81 -21.65 -20.78
CA ALA A 218 -22.46 -21.24 -20.45
C ALA A 218 -22.40 -20.66 -19.02
N PRO A 219 -21.27 -20.81 -18.30
CA PRO A 219 -21.10 -20.21 -16.98
C PRO A 219 -20.96 -18.69 -17.07
N ASP A 220 -21.49 -17.97 -16.09
CA ASP A 220 -21.31 -16.52 -15.94
C ASP A 220 -19.92 -16.22 -15.34
N PRO A 221 -18.99 -15.56 -16.07
CA PRO A 221 -17.65 -15.32 -15.57
C PRO A 221 -17.65 -14.42 -14.33
N LEU A 222 -16.86 -14.79 -13.31
CA LEU A 222 -16.55 -13.89 -12.20
C LEU A 222 -15.67 -12.75 -12.69
N LEU A 223 -15.95 -11.54 -12.21
CA LEU A 223 -15.17 -10.36 -12.53
C LEU A 223 -13.96 -10.22 -11.62
N GLU A 224 -12.89 -9.72 -12.21
CA GLU A 224 -11.66 -9.34 -11.54
C GLU A 224 -11.51 -7.81 -11.56
N ARG A 225 -10.61 -7.31 -10.71
CA ARG A 225 -10.27 -5.89 -10.70
C ARG A 225 -9.74 -5.45 -12.07
N ASP A 226 -10.13 -4.24 -12.47
CA ASP A 226 -9.71 -3.60 -13.71
C ASP A 226 -10.18 -4.33 -14.98
N ASP A 227 -11.12 -5.28 -14.84
CA ASP A 227 -11.81 -5.86 -15.98
C ASP A 227 -12.55 -4.75 -16.75
N ARG A 228 -12.45 -4.81 -18.08
CA ARG A 228 -13.22 -3.95 -18.99
C ARG A 228 -14.16 -4.80 -19.82
N ILE A 229 -15.44 -4.53 -19.68
CA ILE A 229 -16.52 -5.14 -20.45
C ILE A 229 -16.85 -4.19 -21.61
N VAL A 230 -16.81 -4.69 -22.83
CA VAL A 230 -17.22 -3.95 -24.03
C VAL A 230 -18.30 -4.73 -24.74
N MET A 231 -19.51 -4.17 -24.75
CA MET A 231 -20.62 -4.67 -25.52
C MET A 231 -20.51 -4.19 -26.97
N VAL A 232 -20.65 -5.12 -27.91
CA VAL A 232 -20.46 -4.84 -29.34
C VAL A 232 -21.81 -4.53 -29.99
N GLU A 233 -21.80 -3.70 -31.04
CA GLU A 233 -22.96 -3.50 -31.90
C GLU A 233 -23.21 -4.71 -32.80
N SER A 234 -24.47 -5.11 -32.90
CA SER A 234 -24.91 -6.15 -33.82
C SER A 234 -25.02 -5.57 -35.23
N ARG A 235 -24.10 -5.95 -36.12
CA ARG A 235 -24.04 -5.47 -37.52
C ARG A 235 -25.37 -5.59 -38.27
N THR A 236 -26.11 -6.68 -38.06
CA THR A 236 -27.43 -6.93 -38.69
C THR A 236 -28.50 -5.94 -38.22
N LYS A 237 -28.45 -5.51 -36.96
CA LYS A 237 -29.44 -4.60 -36.36
C LYS A 237 -29.16 -3.15 -36.75
N THR A 238 -27.88 -2.77 -36.82
CA THR A 238 -27.46 -1.47 -37.34
C THR A 238 -27.89 -1.32 -38.80
N PHE A 239 -27.69 -2.34 -39.64
CA PHE A 239 -28.14 -2.32 -41.04
C PHE A 239 -29.66 -2.13 -41.20
N LEU A 240 -30.48 -2.84 -40.41
CA LEU A 240 -31.94 -2.70 -40.47
C LEU A 240 -32.41 -1.30 -40.05
N ARG A 241 -31.78 -0.71 -39.02
CA ARG A 241 -32.04 0.67 -38.60
C ARG A 241 -31.69 1.65 -39.72
N ASP A 242 -30.49 1.54 -40.29
CA ASP A 242 -30.04 2.45 -41.35
C ASP A 242 -30.91 2.33 -42.61
N ALA A 243 -31.27 1.12 -43.02
CA ALA A 243 -32.18 0.88 -44.14
C ALA A 243 -33.58 1.48 -43.90
N SER A 244 -34.12 1.39 -42.68
CA SER A 244 -35.42 1.99 -42.35
C SER A 244 -35.40 3.54 -42.43
N THR A 245 -34.26 4.18 -42.18
CA THR A 245 -34.11 5.64 -42.33
C THR A 245 -34.02 6.10 -43.78
N LEU A 246 -33.56 5.22 -44.69
CA LEU A 246 -33.48 5.49 -46.13
C LEU A 246 -34.83 5.30 -46.84
N VAL A 247 -35.75 4.53 -46.26
CA VAL A 247 -37.11 4.33 -46.77
C VAL A 247 -38.09 5.28 -46.07
N SER A 248 -37.93 6.60 -46.28
CA SER A 248 -39.00 7.59 -46.10
C SER A 248 -39.58 7.96 -47.48
N PRO A 249 -40.90 8.16 -47.61
CA PRO A 249 -41.61 7.83 -48.83
C PRO A 249 -41.23 8.74 -49.99
N LEU A 250 -40.98 8.13 -51.16
CA LEU A 250 -41.22 8.81 -52.44
C LEU A 250 -42.67 9.30 -52.41
N SER A 251 -42.87 10.59 -52.09
CA SER A 251 -44.11 11.27 -52.40
C SER A 251 -44.24 11.25 -53.92
N LEU A 252 -45.15 10.40 -54.39
CA LEU A 252 -45.56 10.27 -55.77
C LEU A 252 -45.75 11.64 -56.43
N PHE A 253 -45.20 11.73 -57.64
CA PHE A 253 -45.61 12.67 -58.67
C PHE A 253 -47.12 12.90 -58.66
N LYS A 254 -47.52 14.17 -58.62
CA LYS A 254 -48.72 14.64 -59.30
C LYS A 254 -48.49 16.05 -59.81
#